data_AF-A0A2V4NKA7-F1
#
_entry.id   AF-A0A2V4NKA7-F1
#
_cell.length_a   1.000
_cell.length_b   1.000
_cell.length_c   1.000
_cell.angle_alpha   90.00
_cell.angle_beta   90.00
_cell.angle_gamma   90.00
#
_symmetry.space_group_name_H-M   'P 1'
#
loop_
_entity.id
_entity.type
_entity.pdbx_description
1 polymer ?
#
loop_
_entity_poly.entity_id
_entity_poly.type
_entity_poly.pdbx_seq_one_letter_code
_entity_poly.pdbx_strand_id
1 'polypeptide(L)' 'MPQTAGQARTPDPHSQASLAAAIAEAVRDRDERVLRRLLARFAEQAAIADLPALRDAIDTSSRHGGHLPGV' A
#
# COMPACT_ATOMS: atom_id res chain seq x y z
N MET A 1 1.63 -19.73 -23.36
CA MET A 1 1.37 -19.30 -21.96
C MET A 1 2.69 -19.04 -21.25
N PRO A 2 3.22 -17.79 -21.22
CA PRO A 2 4.29 -17.45 -20.29
C PRO A 2 3.69 -16.84 -19.01
N GLN A 3 4.16 -17.36 -17.87
CA GLN A 3 3.85 -16.87 -16.54
C GLN A 3 4.69 -15.61 -16.29
N THR A 4 4.04 -14.45 -16.08
CA THR A 4 4.72 -13.21 -15.73
C THR A 4 4.97 -13.19 -14.23
N ALA A 5 6.16 -13.66 -13.83
CA ALA A 5 6.73 -13.35 -12.54
C ALA A 5 7.09 -11.85 -12.51
N GLY A 6 6.69 -11.16 -11.43
CA GLY A 6 7.38 -9.95 -10.97
C GLY A 6 6.93 -8.61 -11.58
N GLN A 7 5.64 -8.27 -11.55
CA GLN A 7 5.31 -6.84 -11.46
C GLN A 7 5.44 -6.43 -10.00
N ALA A 8 6.53 -5.75 -9.69
CA ALA A 8 6.62 -4.91 -8.50
C ALA A 8 5.32 -4.10 -8.43
N ARG A 9 4.56 -4.29 -7.35
CA ARG A 9 3.23 -3.69 -7.14
C ARG A 9 3.37 -2.21 -6.80
N THR A 10 4.07 -1.45 -7.63
CA THR A 10 3.89 0.00 -7.66
C THR A 10 2.49 0.24 -8.20
N PRO A 11 1.56 0.82 -7.42
CA PRO A 11 0.26 1.20 -7.95
C PRO A 11 0.52 2.08 -9.17
N ASP A 12 -0.04 1.68 -10.30
CA ASP A 12 0.10 2.41 -11.54
C ASP A 12 -0.32 3.89 -11.29
N PRO A 13 0.53 4.88 -11.60
CA PRO A 13 0.29 6.27 -11.25
C PRO A 13 -0.99 6.81 -11.92
N HIS A 14 -1.37 6.25 -13.07
CA HIS A 14 -2.64 6.57 -13.73
C HIS A 14 -3.85 6.02 -12.95
N SER A 15 -3.70 4.84 -12.34
CA SER A 15 -4.67 4.26 -11.41
C SER A 15 -4.78 5.03 -10.08
N GLN A 16 -3.67 5.57 -9.56
CA GLN A 16 -3.70 6.41 -8.35
C GLN A 16 -4.37 7.77 -8.62
N ALA A 17 -4.06 8.42 -9.76
CA ALA A 17 -4.72 9.65 -10.18
C ALA A 17 -6.22 9.45 -10.43
N SER A 18 -6.61 8.33 -11.04
CA SER A 18 -8.02 7.96 -11.25
C SER A 18 -8.76 7.74 -9.92
N LEU A 19 -8.10 7.14 -8.93
CA LEU A 19 -8.68 6.92 -7.60
C LEU A 19 -8.88 8.25 -6.85
N ALA A 20 -7.92 9.17 -6.92
CA ALA A 20 -8.03 10.49 -6.32
C ALA A 20 -9.19 11.30 -6.93
N ALA A 21 -9.36 11.23 -8.26
CA ALA A 21 -10.48 11.86 -8.96
C ALA A 21 -11.84 11.26 -8.51
N ALA A 22 -11.92 9.94 -8.37
CA ALA A 22 -13.15 9.27 -7.91
C ALA A 22 -13.51 9.65 -6.45
N ILE A 23 -12.51 9.85 -5.58
CA ILE A 23 -12.74 10.33 -4.21
C ILE A 23 -13.28 11.77 -4.23
N ALA A 24 -12.70 12.65 -5.04
CA ALA A 24 -13.16 14.03 -5.16
C ALA A 24 -14.61 14.12 -5.67
N GLU A 25 -14.98 13.25 -6.61
CA GLU A 25 -16.36 13.15 -7.10
C GLU A 25 -17.31 12.63 -6.03
N ALA A 26 -16.95 11.56 -5.30
CA ALA A 26 -17.78 11.03 -4.22
C ALA A 26 -18.01 12.04 -3.07
N VAL A 27 -17.01 12.89 -2.78
CA VAL A 27 -17.15 13.99 -1.81
C VAL A 27 -18.11 15.06 -2.34
N ARG A 28 -18.03 15.41 -3.63
CA ARG A 28 -18.93 16.37 -4.27
C ARG A 28 -20.38 15.87 -4.28
N ASP A 29 -20.58 14.58 -4.56
CA ASP A 29 -21.89 13.91 -4.58
C ASP A 29 -22.44 13.64 -3.17
N ARG A 30 -21.63 13.83 -2.12
CA ARG A 30 -21.90 13.46 -0.72
C ARG A 30 -22.22 11.97 -0.53
N ASP A 31 -21.66 11.13 -1.39
CA ASP A 31 -21.92 9.70 -1.37
C ASP A 31 -20.97 8.98 -0.39
N GLU A 32 -21.36 8.98 0.88
CA GLU A 32 -20.54 8.45 1.99
C GLU A 32 -20.21 6.96 1.83
N ARG A 33 -21.11 6.18 1.21
CA ARG A 33 -20.91 4.74 0.97
C ARG A 33 -19.78 4.52 -0.02
N VAL A 34 -19.78 5.29 -1.10
CA VAL A 34 -18.74 5.24 -2.13
C VAL A 34 -17.43 5.78 -1.57
N LEU A 35 -17.46 6.91 -0.86
CA LEU A 35 -16.30 7.51 -0.21
C LEU A 35 -15.60 6.53 0.74
N ARG A 36 -16.36 5.86 1.62
CA ARG A 36 -15.80 4.85 2.55
C ARG A 36 -15.12 3.70 1.80
N ARG A 37 -15.70 3.25 0.68
CA ARG A 37 -15.13 2.16 -0.13
C ARG A 37 -13.84 2.58 -0.82
N LEU A 38 -13.79 3.79 -1.37
CA LEU A 38 -12.62 4.34 -2.03
C LEU A 38 -11.48 4.61 -1.05
N LEU A 39 -11.79 5.12 0.14
CA LEU A 39 -10.81 5.31 1.22
C LEU A 39 -10.22 3.98 1.71
N ALA A 40 -11.05 2.95 1.89
CA ALA A 40 -10.57 1.62 2.26
C ALA A 40 -9.64 1.04 1.18
N ARG A 41 -9.97 1.23 -0.09
CA ARG A 41 -9.12 0.77 -1.21
C ARG A 41 -7.82 1.57 -1.32
N PHE A 42 -7.86 2.87 -1.05
CA PHE A 42 -6.65 3.69 -0.99
C PHE A 42 -5.72 3.23 0.14
N ALA A 43 -6.26 3.00 1.34
CA ALA A 43 -5.49 2.49 2.47
C ALA A 43 -4.91 1.09 2.20
N GLU A 44 -5.66 0.21 1.54
CA GLU A 44 -5.17 -1.11 1.12
C GLU A 44 -3.99 -0.99 0.15
N GLN A 45 -4.06 -0.10 -0.84
CA GLN A 45 -2.97 0.14 -1.79
C GLN A 45 -1.73 0.77 -1.12
N ALA A 46 -1.93 1.72 -0.22
CA ALA A 46 -0.86 2.34 0.55
C ALA A 46 -0.19 1.32 1.49
N ALA A 47 -0.98 0.50 2.18
CA ALA A 47 -0.48 -0.57 3.03
C ALA A 47 0.31 -1.61 2.23
N ILE A 48 -0.12 -1.97 1.02
CA ILE A 48 0.65 -2.90 0.16
C ILE A 48 1.99 -2.29 -0.29
N ALA A 49 2.02 -0.98 -0.56
CA ALA A 49 3.25 -0.28 -0.91
C ALA A 49 4.21 -0.11 0.28
N ASP A 50 3.67 0.05 1.49
CA ASP A 50 4.43 0.25 2.72
C ASP A 50 4.79 -1.07 3.43
N LEU A 51 4.08 -2.17 3.13
CA LEU A 51 4.35 -3.51 3.67
C LEU A 51 5.82 -3.96 3.53
N PRO A 52 6.51 -3.76 2.38
CA PRO A 52 7.94 -4.07 2.30
C PRO A 52 8.79 -3.20 3.24
N ALA A 53 8.47 -1.91 3.41
CA ALA A 53 9.17 -1.01 4.34
C ALA A 53 8.89 -1.38 5.80
N LEU A 54 7.66 -1.75 6.13
CA LEU A 54 7.29 -2.25 7.45
C LEU A 54 7.98 -3.58 7.77
N ARG A 55 8.06 -4.51 6.81
CA ARG A 55 8.79 -5.76 6.95
C ARG A 55 10.28 -5.52 7.14
N ASP A 56 10.87 -4.62 6.35
CA ASP A 56 12.27 -4.22 6.49
C ASP A 56 12.56 -3.59 7.84
N ALA A 57 11.66 -2.73 8.34
CA ALA A 57 11.76 -2.15 9.68
C ALA A 57 11.67 -3.21 10.78
N ILE A 58 10.78 -4.20 10.66
CA ILE A 58 10.66 -5.31 11.63
C ILE A 58 11.87 -6.24 11.56
N ASP A 59 12.38 -6.56 10.36
CA ASP A 59 13.59 -7.37 10.15
C ASP A 59 14.83 -6.65 10.69
N THR A 60 14.99 -5.37 10.38
CA THR A 60 16.04 -4.49 10.93
C THR A 60 15.95 -4.44 12.45
N SER A 61 14.76 -4.27 13.01
CA SER A 61 14.54 -4.28 14.46
C SER A 61 14.87 -5.63 15.10
N SER A 62 14.55 -6.74 14.42
CA SER A 62 14.90 -8.10 14.86
C SER A 62 16.41 -8.37 14.79
N ARG A 63 17.09 -7.88 13.75
CA ARG A 63 18.56 -7.97 13.63
C ARG A 63 19.28 -7.10 14.67
N HIS A 64 18.73 -5.94 14.99
CA HIS A 64 19.28 -5.05 16.01
C HIS A 64 19.06 -5.60 17.43
N GLY A 65 17.94 -6.30 17.68
CA GLY A 65 17.67 -7.00 18.94
C GLY A 65 18.34 -8.37 19.07
N GLY A 66 18.83 -8.95 17.97
CA GLY A 66 19.45 -10.28 17.91
C GLY A 66 20.98 -10.30 17.95
N HIS A 67 21.66 -9.15 17.84
CA HIS A 67 23.12 -9.10 17.99
C HIS A 67 23.51 -8.95 19.47
N LEU A 68 23.38 -10.04 20.22
CA LEU A 68 24.35 -10.32 21.26
C LEU A 68 25.54 -11.00 20.55
N PRO A 69 26.71 -10.35 20.43
CA PRO A 69 27.94 -11.06 20.11
C PRO A 69 28.29 -11.91 21.32
N GLY A 70 27.74 -13.11 21.35
CA GLY A 70 28.16 -14.17 22.24
C GLY A 70 29.35 -14.89 21.61
N VAL A 71 30.51 -14.66 22.22
CA VAL A 71 31.86 -15.27 22.07
C VAL A 71 32.79 -14.75 20.98
#